data_AF-A0A521V5L2-F1
#
_entry.id   AF-A0A521V5L2-F1
#
_cell.length_a   1.000
_cell.length_b   1.000
_cell.length_c   1.000
_cell.angle_alpha   90.00
_cell.angle_beta   90.00
_cell.angle_gamma   90.00
#
_symmetry.space_group_name_H-M   'P 1'
#
loop_
_entity.id
_entity.type
_entity.pdbx_description
1 polymer ?
#
loop_
_entity_poly.entity_id
_entity_poly.type
_entity_poly.pdbx_seq_one_letter_code
_entity_poly.pdbx_strand_id
1 'polypeptide(L)'
;MYFTAKTVNLDATLLGKIVKHLIRTFDKTIGIKPKMLARIFKFQKAIQTLEQRQTIRWTDLSDDCGYFDQAHFIKEFQLFSGINPSRYFDVRGDIVN
;
A
#
# COMPACT_ATOMS: atom_id res chain seq x y z
N MET A 1 38.75 -19.65 -13.40
CA MET A 1 38.24 -20.39 -12.22
C MET A 1 37.89 -19.31 -11.18
N TYR A 2 36.67 -18.77 -11.07
CA TYR A 2 35.42 -19.41 -10.67
C TYR A 2 34.18 -18.79 -11.34
N PHE A 3 33.26 -19.69 -11.71
CA PHE A 3 31.79 -19.61 -11.70
C PHE A 3 31.06 -18.43 -12.34
N THR A 4 30.58 -18.69 -13.55
CA THR A 4 29.46 -18.03 -14.24
C THR A 4 28.20 -18.07 -13.36
N ALA A 5 27.59 -16.91 -13.11
CA ALA A 5 26.29 -16.80 -12.47
C ALA A 5 25.27 -17.64 -13.25
N LYS A 6 24.82 -18.75 -12.65
CA LYS A 6 23.64 -19.47 -13.12
C LYS A 6 22.46 -18.52 -12.98
N THR A 7 21.99 -17.97 -14.09
CA THR A 7 20.62 -17.47 -14.22
C THR A 7 19.69 -18.61 -13.82
N VAL A 8 19.17 -18.55 -12.60
CA VAL A 8 18.09 -19.45 -12.16
C VAL A 8 16.91 -19.11 -13.04
N ASN A 9 16.57 -20.01 -13.96
CA ASN A 9 15.36 -19.89 -14.76
C ASN A 9 14.17 -20.04 -13.81
N LEU A 10 13.60 -18.90 -13.40
CA LEU A 10 12.45 -18.84 -12.52
C LEU A 10 11.21 -19.23 -13.32
N ASP A 11 10.91 -20.52 -13.39
CA ASP A 11 9.64 -20.97 -13.96
C ASP A 11 8.46 -20.58 -13.06
N ALA A 12 7.26 -20.55 -13.64
CA ALA A 12 6.04 -20.14 -12.93
C ALA A 12 5.76 -21.00 -11.68
N THR A 13 6.20 -22.26 -11.67
CA THR A 13 6.01 -23.19 -10.54
C THR A 13 6.93 -22.82 -9.37
N LEU A 14 8.18 -22.50 -9.65
CA LEU A 14 9.17 -22.07 -8.67
C LEU A 14 8.80 -20.71 -8.09
N LEU A 15 8.36 -19.77 -8.93
CA LEU A 15 7.81 -18.48 -8.49
C LEU A 15 6.62 -18.67 -7.55
N GLY A 16 5.67 -19.54 -7.90
CA GLY A 16 4.53 -19.84 -7.05
C GLY A 16 4.92 -20.43 -5.69
N LYS A 17 5.95 -21.28 -5.64
CA LYS A 17 6.48 -21.86 -4.38
C LYS A 17 7.16 -20.80 -3.51
N ILE A 18 7.98 -19.93 -4.10
CA ILE A 18 8.68 -18.85 -3.40
C ILE A 18 7.66 -17.88 -2.78
N VAL A 19 6.66 -17.46 -3.56
CA VAL A 19 5.60 -16.54 -3.07
C VAL A 19 4.83 -17.15 -1.91
N LYS A 20 4.42 -18.43 -2.00
CA LYS A 20 3.74 -19.13 -0.90
C LYS A 20 4.61 -19.25 0.35
N HIS A 21 5.89 -19.59 0.16
CA HIS A 21 6.84 -19.67 1.27
C HIS A 21 7.02 -18.31 1.94
N LEU A 22 7.22 -17.24 1.15
CA LEU A 22 7.37 -15.88 1.66
C LEU A 22 6.14 -15.44 2.45
N ILE A 23 4.93 -15.66 1.93
CA ILE A 23 3.69 -15.31 2.66
C ILE A 23 3.60 -16.06 3.99
N ARG A 24 3.89 -17.37 3.99
CA ARG A 24 3.82 -18.20 5.20
C ARG A 24 4.88 -17.84 6.23
N THR A 25 6.10 -17.55 5.79
CA THR A 25 7.18 -17.12 6.67
C THR A 25 6.91 -15.72 7.22
N PHE A 26 6.38 -14.81 6.40
CA PHE A 26 6.04 -13.45 6.82
C PHE A 26 4.96 -13.44 7.90
N ASP A 27 3.89 -14.23 7.73
CA ASP A 27 2.82 -14.36 8.71
C ASP A 27 3.34 -14.94 10.04
N LYS A 28 4.21 -15.95 9.99
CA LYS A 28 4.83 -16.57 11.17
C LYS A 28 5.80 -15.66 11.93
N THR A 29 6.50 -14.77 11.23
CA THR A 29 7.54 -13.92 11.84
C THR A 29 7.01 -12.56 12.27
N ILE A 30 6.08 -11.96 11.53
CA ILE A 30 5.59 -10.60 11.75
C ILE A 30 4.18 -10.60 12.40
N GLY A 31 3.42 -11.68 12.28
CA GLY A 31 2.04 -11.78 12.80
C GLY A 31 1.00 -10.99 11.99
N ILE A 32 1.39 -10.43 10.84
CA ILE A 32 0.54 -9.64 9.96
C ILE A 32 0.66 -10.18 8.54
N LYS A 33 -0.48 -10.43 7.88
CA LYS A 33 -0.50 -10.92 6.49
C LYS A 33 0.16 -9.90 5.54
N PRO A 34 0.95 -10.33 4.53
CA PRO A 34 1.58 -9.41 3.55
C PRO A 34 0.60 -8.44 2.87
N LYS A 35 -0.64 -8.87 2.62
CA LYS A 35 -1.69 -8.01 2.06
C LYS A 35 -2.01 -6.81 2.96
N MET A 36 -1.99 -6.98 4.27
CA MET A 36 -2.23 -5.89 5.22
C MET A 36 -1.07 -4.90 5.21
N LEU A 37 0.18 -5.39 5.12
CA LEU A 37 1.33 -4.51 4.96
C LEU A 37 1.24 -3.66 3.68
N ALA A 38 0.86 -4.28 2.56
CA ALA A 38 0.65 -3.54 1.30
C ALA A 38 -0.43 -2.47 1.43
N ARG A 39 -1.50 -2.74 2.19
CA ARG A 39 -2.56 -1.75 2.49
C ARG A 39 -2.04 -0.59 3.35
N ILE A 40 -1.22 -0.88 4.35
CA ILE A 40 -0.57 0.14 5.20
C ILE A 40 0.33 1.05 4.34
N PHE A 41 1.18 0.48 3.47
CA PHE A 41 2.03 1.30 2.59
C PHE A 41 1.22 2.15 1.60
N LYS A 42 0.13 1.61 1.04
CA LYS A 42 -0.79 2.41 0.20
C LYS A 42 -1.40 3.57 0.98
N PHE A 43 -1.85 3.30 2.21
CA PHE A 43 -2.42 4.33 3.09
C PHE A 43 -1.40 5.42 3.43
N GLN A 44 -0.16 5.04 3.78
CA GLN A 44 0.93 6.01 4.03
C GLN A 44 1.23 6.87 2.81
N LYS A 45 1.30 6.26 1.61
CA LYS A 45 1.45 7.00 0.36
C LYS A 45 0.30 7.99 0.16
N ALA A 46 -0.94 7.57 0.42
CA ALA A 46 -2.11 8.42 0.26
C ALA A 46 -2.08 9.65 1.18
N ILE A 47 -1.68 9.49 2.45
CA ILE A 47 -1.51 10.62 3.38
C ILE A 47 -0.45 11.60 2.85
N GLN A 48 0.74 11.11 2.50
CA GLN A 48 1.82 11.96 1.99
C GLN A 48 1.42 12.71 0.72
N THR A 49 0.79 12.04 -0.24
CA THR A 49 0.31 12.68 -1.47
C THR A 49 -0.79 13.69 -1.18
N LEU A 50 -1.68 13.40 -0.22
CA LEU A 50 -2.75 14.31 0.18
C LEU A 50 -2.16 15.57 0.81
N GLU A 51 -1.26 15.45 1.79
CA GLU A 51 -0.58 16.57 2.48
C GLU A 51 0.14 17.53 1.53
N GLN A 52 0.68 17.03 0.41
CA GLN A 52 1.39 17.84 -0.58
C GLN A 52 0.47 18.61 -1.54
N ARG A 53 -0.84 18.33 -1.56
CA ARG A 53 -1.80 18.93 -2.50
C ARG A 53 -2.58 20.07 -1.86
N GLN A 54 -2.64 21.22 -2.52
CA GLN A 54 -3.52 22.33 -2.13
C GLN A 54 -4.98 22.14 -2.59
N THR A 55 -5.17 21.43 -3.70
CA THR A 55 -6.48 21.07 -4.25
C THR A 55 -6.50 19.59 -4.60
N ILE A 56 -7.67 18.94 -4.50
CA ILE A 56 -7.78 17.50 -4.73
C ILE A 56 -8.92 17.16 -5.68
N ARG A 57 -8.57 16.32 -6.67
CA ARG A 57 -9.51 15.44 -7.35
C ARG A 57 -9.34 14.03 -6.78
N TRP A 58 -10.40 13.51 -6.16
CA TRP A 58 -10.37 12.26 -5.40
C TRP A 58 -10.13 11.02 -6.26
N THR A 59 -10.63 11.03 -7.50
CA THR A 59 -10.37 9.96 -8.47
C THR A 59 -8.88 9.84 -8.77
N ASP A 60 -8.23 10.97 -9.07
CA ASP A 60 -6.81 11.00 -9.44
C ASP A 60 -5.94 10.55 -8.26
N LEU A 61 -6.27 11.00 -7.04
CA LEU A 61 -5.58 10.53 -5.83
C LEU A 61 -5.72 9.01 -5.64
N SER A 62 -6.91 8.47 -5.90
CA SER A 62 -7.19 7.05 -5.76
C SER A 62 -6.33 6.24 -6.73
N ASP A 63 -6.28 6.66 -8.00
CA ASP A 63 -5.48 6.01 -9.04
C ASP A 63 -3.98 6.11 -8.73
N ASP A 64 -3.49 7.30 -8.37
CA ASP A 64 -2.09 7.54 -8.02
C ASP A 64 -1.62 6.68 -6.83
N CYS A 65 -2.51 6.41 -5.87
CA CYS A 65 -2.20 5.60 -4.69
C CYS A 65 -2.52 4.11 -4.88
N GLY A 66 -2.99 3.71 -6.06
CA GLY A 66 -3.26 2.32 -6.41
C GLY A 66 -4.52 1.76 -5.78
N TYR A 67 -5.52 2.60 -5.52
CA TYR A 67 -6.87 2.17 -5.19
C TYR A 67 -7.66 1.91 -6.47
N PHE A 68 -8.55 0.93 -6.44
CA PHE A 68 -9.39 0.58 -7.58
C PHE A 68 -10.32 1.72 -8.04
N ASP A 69 -10.91 2.45 -7.08
CA ASP A 69 -11.76 3.60 -7.33
C ASP A 69 -11.81 4.49 -6.07
N GLN A 70 -12.51 5.62 -6.17
CA GLN A 70 -12.72 6.54 -5.06
C GLN A 70 -13.46 5.91 -3.86
N ALA A 71 -14.44 5.03 -4.10
CA ALA A 71 -15.21 4.42 -3.02
C ALA A 71 -14.35 3.45 -2.19
N HIS A 72 -13.49 2.69 -2.86
CA HIS A 72 -12.50 1.82 -2.25
C HIS A 72 -11.46 2.64 -1.46
N PHE A 73 -10.97 3.75 -2.03
CA PHE A 73 -10.10 4.67 -1.32
C PHE A 73 -10.74 5.19 -0.03
N ILE A 74 -11.97 5.73 -0.09
CA ILE A 74 -12.66 6.28 1.08
C ILE A 74 -12.82 5.23 2.18
N LYS A 75 -13.23 4.01 1.84
CA LYS A 75 -13.41 2.91 2.81
C LYS A 75 -12.08 2.54 3.49
N GLU A 76 -11.01 2.40 2.72
CA GLU A 76 -9.69 2.08 3.26
C GLU A 76 -9.14 3.22 4.12
N PHE A 77 -9.29 4.46 3.67
CA PHE A 77 -8.83 5.63 4.40
C PHE A 77 -9.57 5.77 5.75
N GLN A 78 -10.88 5.57 5.76
CA GLN A 78 -11.67 5.56 7.00
C GLN A 78 -11.28 4.41 7.92
N LEU A 79 -11.00 3.22 7.38
CA LEU A 79 -10.56 2.08 8.18
C LEU A 79 -9.25 2.39 8.93
N PHE A 80 -8.30 3.06 8.29
CA PHE A 80 -6.99 3.33 8.88
C PHE A 80 -6.92 4.63 9.70
N SER A 81 -7.63 5.68 9.29
CA SER A 81 -7.59 6.99 9.96
C SER A 81 -8.75 7.24 10.93
N GLY A 82 -9.82 6.46 10.85
CA GLY A 82 -11.06 6.68 11.59
C GLY A 82 -11.94 7.83 11.07
N ILE A 83 -11.49 8.59 10.05
CA ILE A 83 -12.22 9.74 9.51
C ILE A 83 -12.30 9.71 7.99
N ASN A 84 -13.27 10.46 7.43
CA ASN A 84 -13.40 10.59 5.98
C ASN A 84 -12.21 11.40 5.40
N PRO A 85 -11.64 11.02 4.25
CA PRO A 85 -10.50 11.72 3.66
C PRO A 85 -10.80 13.18 3.31
N SER A 86 -12.03 13.53 2.91
CA SER A 86 -12.41 14.93 2.67
C SER A 86 -12.36 15.73 3.96
N ARG A 87 -12.89 15.18 5.06
CA ARG A 87 -12.80 15.82 6.37
C ARG A 87 -11.34 16.01 6.79
N TYR A 88 -10.51 14.98 6.63
CA TYR A 88 -9.07 15.08 6.92
C TYR A 88 -8.43 16.22 6.10
N PHE A 89 -8.73 16.31 4.80
CA PHE A 89 -8.20 17.34 3.92
C PHE A 89 -8.58 18.77 4.33
N ASP A 90 -9.80 18.94 4.82
CA ASP A 90 -10.30 20.24 5.30
C ASP A 90 -9.62 20.64 6.61
N VAL A 91 -9.45 19.72 7.56
CA VAL A 91 -8.96 20.03 8.92
C VAL A 91 -7.44 19.93 9.10
N ARG A 92 -6.70 19.37 8.14
CA ARG A 92 -5.23 19.16 8.29
C ARG A 92 -4.45 20.45 8.55
N GLY A 93 -5.00 21.63 8.24
CA GLY A 93 -4.41 22.92 8.61
C GLY A 93 -4.48 23.23 10.12
N ASP A 94 -5.43 22.63 10.83
CA ASP A 94 -5.67 22.81 12.26
C ASP A 94 -4.99 21.73 13.12
N ILE A 95 -4.59 20.60 12.51
CA ILE A 95 -3.92 19.48 13.21
C ILE A 95 -2.38 19.63 13.20
N VAL A 96 -1.85 20.50 12.33
CA VAL A 96 -0.40 20.66 12.09
C VAL A 96 0.14 22.00 12.63
N ASN A 97 -0.67 22.78 13.37
CA ASN A 97 -0.21 23.98 14.09
C ASN A 97 -0.32 23.81 15.61
#